data_AF-G6YBQ4-F1
#
_entry.id   AF-G6YBQ4-F1
#
_cell.length_a   1.000
_cell.length_b   1.000
_cell.length_c   1.000
_cell.angle_alpha   90.00
_cell.angle_beta   90.00
_cell.angle_gamma   90.00
#
_symmetry.space_group_name_H-M   'P 1'
#
loop_
_entity.id
_entity.type
_entity.pdbx_description
1 polymer ?
#
loop_
_entity_poly.entity_id
_entity_poly.type
_entity_poly.pdbx_seq_one_letter_code
_entity_poly.pdbx_strand_id
1 'polypeptide(L)'
;MRASDLLHPRPEGLYCPPGDFFIDPVRPVNRALITHGHSDHARSGHRSVLATQQTLDIMELRYGEGFAETVQTAALGKTMALNGVSVTFHPAGHVLGSAQIAVERQGLRIVASGDYKRQKDATCEPFEPVRCDVFITEATFGLPVFRHPPDTQEIARLLKSAAQFPERSHLVGAYALGKAQRVMRLLRDAGYDRPIYIHGALTRLSEYYQSQGIDLGQLDPATVDSGGKDDFAGAIVVGPPSAFADRWARRFPDPISCFASGWMRIRQRAKQGGVELPLIISDHADWDELTATVKETGAEEIWVTHGREEALVRWCELEGIAARPLHLVGYEDEGD
;
A
#
# COMPACT_ATOMS: atom_id res chain seq x y z
N MET A 1 23.06 14.06 19.20
CA MET A 1 21.80 13.39 19.60
C MET A 1 21.86 11.97 19.08
N ARG A 2 21.46 10.94 19.84
CA ARG A 2 21.36 9.57 19.28
C ARG A 2 20.04 9.43 18.55
N ALA A 3 19.96 8.56 17.55
CA ALA A 3 18.72 8.30 16.82
C ALA A 3 17.56 7.87 17.72
N SER A 4 17.83 7.05 18.74
CA SER A 4 16.84 6.63 19.74
C SER A 4 16.28 7.77 20.59
N ASP A 5 17.00 8.89 20.71
CA ASP A 5 16.54 10.08 21.43
C ASP A 5 15.52 10.88 20.59
N LEU A 6 15.49 10.66 19.28
CA LEU A 6 14.57 11.31 18.34
C LEU A 6 13.38 10.41 17.98
N LEU A 7 13.61 9.13 17.67
CA LEU A 7 12.56 8.14 17.41
C LEU A 7 12.92 6.79 18.05
N HIS A 8 11.97 6.19 18.78
CA HIS A 8 12.14 4.84 19.33
C HIS A 8 10.80 4.09 19.43
N PRO A 9 10.82 2.75 19.39
CA PRO A 9 9.61 1.96 19.50
C PRO A 9 9.00 2.05 20.90
N ARG A 10 7.68 2.18 20.94
CA ARG A 10 6.83 1.99 22.12
C ARG A 10 5.71 1.01 21.75
N PRO A 11 5.00 0.40 22.72
CA PRO A 11 3.92 -0.51 22.38
C PRO A 11 2.73 0.16 21.66
N GLU A 12 2.64 1.49 21.63
CA GLU A 12 1.71 2.25 20.79
C GLU A 12 2.16 2.39 19.33
N GLY A 13 3.46 2.35 19.03
CA GLY A 13 4.03 2.67 17.71
C GLY A 13 5.40 3.35 17.82
N LEU A 14 5.84 3.99 16.75
CA LEU A 14 7.13 4.70 16.71
C LEU A 14 6.99 6.10 17.34
N TYR A 15 7.58 6.32 18.51
CA TYR A 15 7.40 7.54 19.29
C TYR A 15 8.52 8.54 19.09
N CYS A 16 8.17 9.82 18.94
CA CYS A 16 9.07 10.96 19.00
C CYS A 16 8.91 11.71 20.33
N PRO A 17 9.77 11.46 21.35
CA PRO A 17 9.67 12.16 22.64
C PRO A 17 9.75 13.69 22.54
N PRO A 18 10.69 14.29 21.79
CA PRO A 18 10.77 15.75 21.75
C PRO A 18 9.63 16.39 20.95
N GLY A 19 9.06 15.67 19.97
CA GLY A 19 7.91 16.12 19.19
C GLY A 19 6.56 15.86 19.85
N ASP A 20 6.56 14.96 20.85
CA ASP A 20 5.40 14.35 21.49
C ASP A 20 4.34 13.87 20.47
N PHE A 21 4.76 12.98 19.58
CA PHE A 21 3.90 12.34 18.59
C PHE A 21 4.31 10.91 18.30
N PHE A 22 3.41 10.14 17.72
CA PHE A 22 3.67 8.80 17.19
C PHE A 22 3.53 8.79 15.68
N ILE A 23 4.34 7.99 14.99
CA ILE A 23 4.14 7.63 13.58
C ILE A 23 3.44 6.27 13.54
N ASP A 24 2.38 6.19 12.73
CA ASP A 24 1.53 5.00 12.51
C ASP A 24 1.19 4.22 13.79
N PRO A 25 0.62 4.87 14.81
CA PRO A 25 0.30 4.19 16.06
C PRO A 25 -0.81 3.14 15.88
N VAL A 26 -0.60 1.94 16.41
CA VAL A 26 -1.55 0.82 16.33
C VAL A 26 -2.73 0.92 17.29
N ARG A 27 -2.75 1.96 18.14
CA ARG A 27 -3.81 2.25 19.12
C ARG A 27 -3.97 3.76 19.35
N PRO A 28 -5.11 4.23 19.88
CA PRO A 28 -5.34 5.65 20.16
C PRO A 28 -4.21 6.33 20.95
N VAL A 29 -3.86 7.54 20.52
CA VAL A 29 -2.81 8.39 21.11
C VAL A 29 -3.19 9.87 20.99
N ASN A 30 -2.47 10.74 21.71
CA ASN A 30 -2.72 12.18 21.69
C ASN A 30 -2.43 12.83 20.32
N ARG A 31 -1.34 12.43 19.66
CA ARG A 31 -0.93 12.98 18.36
C ARG A 31 -0.35 11.87 17.49
N ALA A 32 -1.03 11.57 16.40
CA ALA A 32 -0.66 10.57 15.42
C ALA A 32 -0.26 11.25 14.10
N LEU A 33 0.88 10.86 13.56
CA LEU A 33 1.30 11.16 12.21
C LEU A 33 1.09 9.89 11.39
N ILE A 34 0.33 9.97 10.31
CA ILE A 34 -0.08 8.79 9.54
C ILE A 34 0.57 8.83 8.16
N THR A 35 1.29 7.76 7.81
CA THR A 35 1.94 7.61 6.51
C THR A 35 0.91 7.42 5.39
N HIS A 36 -0.10 6.57 5.62
CA HIS A 36 -1.14 6.29 4.65
C HIS A 36 -2.39 5.61 5.26
N GLY A 37 -3.46 5.50 4.48
CA GLY A 37 -4.79 5.08 4.95
C GLY A 37 -5.06 3.57 5.04
N HIS A 38 -4.05 2.69 4.96
CA HIS A 38 -4.28 1.28 5.27
C HIS A 38 -4.51 1.08 6.76
N SER A 39 -5.31 0.06 7.09
CA SER A 39 -5.79 -0.10 8.46
C SER A 39 -4.67 -0.39 9.45
N ASP A 40 -3.67 -1.16 9.06
CA ASP A 40 -2.48 -1.50 9.83
C ASP A 40 -1.58 -0.29 10.15
N HIS A 41 -1.72 0.83 9.42
CA HIS A 41 -1.03 2.10 9.70
C HIS A 41 -1.95 3.18 10.30
N ALA A 42 -3.22 3.19 9.91
CA ALA A 42 -4.20 4.20 10.28
C ALA A 42 -5.27 3.62 11.21
N ARG A 43 -5.40 4.20 12.41
CA ARG A 43 -6.47 3.88 13.37
C ARG A 43 -7.32 5.11 13.67
N SER A 44 -8.54 4.89 14.15
CA SER A 44 -9.38 5.97 14.68
C SER A 44 -9.21 6.12 16.20
N GLY A 45 -9.76 7.21 16.75
CA GLY A 45 -9.75 7.51 18.17
C GLY A 45 -8.55 8.33 18.65
N HIS A 46 -7.69 8.80 17.74
CA HIS A 46 -6.63 9.73 18.08
C HIS A 46 -7.20 11.11 18.41
N ARG A 47 -6.55 11.86 19.31
CA ARG A 47 -6.95 13.24 19.58
C ARG A 47 -6.56 14.19 18.45
N SER A 48 -5.37 14.02 17.89
CA SER A 48 -4.89 14.82 16.76
C SER A 48 -4.24 13.93 15.72
N VAL A 49 -4.64 14.10 14.46
CA VAL A 49 -4.07 13.39 13.31
C VAL A 49 -3.45 14.37 12.34
N LEU A 50 -2.20 14.12 11.95
CA LEU A 50 -1.47 14.85 10.91
C LEU A 50 -1.14 13.88 9.76
N ALA A 51 -1.66 14.14 8.57
CA ALA A 51 -1.40 13.33 7.38
C ALA A 51 -1.63 14.14 6.10
N THR A 52 -1.33 13.58 4.94
CA THR A 52 -1.74 14.16 3.65
C THR A 52 -3.26 14.26 3.56
N GLN A 53 -3.78 15.17 2.73
CA GLN A 53 -5.23 15.37 2.60
C GLN A 53 -5.93 14.06 2.23
N GLN A 54 -5.37 13.33 1.25
CA GLN A 54 -5.96 12.10 0.77
C GLN A 54 -5.95 10.99 1.83
N THR A 55 -4.91 10.92 2.66
CA THR A 55 -4.89 9.99 3.80
C THR A 55 -5.99 10.32 4.81
N LEU A 56 -6.20 11.61 5.12
CA LEU A 56 -7.28 12.05 6.03
C LEU A 56 -8.67 11.69 5.46
N ASP A 57 -8.91 11.97 4.19
CA ASP A 57 -10.18 11.65 3.52
C ASP A 57 -10.43 10.12 3.51
N ILE A 58 -9.39 9.32 3.25
CA ILE A 58 -9.47 7.86 3.28
C ILE A 58 -9.77 7.35 4.70
N MET A 59 -9.15 7.95 5.72
CA MET A 59 -9.46 7.62 7.12
C MET A 59 -10.92 7.94 7.45
N GLU A 60 -11.42 9.10 7.02
CA GLU A 60 -12.82 9.49 7.17
C GLU A 60 -13.79 8.52 6.48
N LEU A 61 -13.51 8.14 5.23
CA LEU A 61 -14.31 7.17 4.48
C LEU A 61 -14.39 5.80 5.15
N ARG A 62 -13.35 5.40 5.88
CA ARG A 62 -13.24 4.12 6.59
C ARG A 62 -13.83 4.15 7.99
N TYR A 63 -13.60 5.23 8.73
CA TYR A 63 -13.87 5.32 10.17
C TYR A 63 -14.94 6.34 10.55
N GLY A 64 -15.43 7.13 9.59
CA GLY A 64 -16.39 8.22 9.77
C GLY A 64 -15.74 9.56 10.13
N GLU A 65 -16.53 10.64 10.05
CA GLU A 65 -16.12 12.04 10.33
C GLU A 65 -15.49 12.22 11.73
N GLY A 66 -15.87 11.38 12.69
CA GLY A 66 -15.37 11.41 14.07
C GLY A 66 -14.12 10.57 14.32
N PHE A 67 -13.33 10.24 13.29
CA PHE A 67 -12.15 9.38 13.46
C PHE A 67 -11.05 10.00 14.34
N ALA A 68 -11.03 11.34 14.48
CA ALA A 68 -10.13 12.09 15.36
C ALA A 68 -10.80 13.37 15.89
N GLU A 69 -10.34 13.91 17.04
CA GLU A 69 -10.88 15.18 17.55
C GLU A 69 -10.42 16.38 16.71
N THR A 70 -9.19 16.32 16.18
CA THR A 70 -8.60 17.35 15.31
C THR A 70 -7.82 16.71 14.18
N VAL A 71 -7.89 17.31 13.01
CA VAL A 71 -7.15 16.89 11.81
C VAL A 71 -6.31 18.04 11.30
N GLN A 72 -5.11 17.75 10.83
CA GLN A 72 -4.22 18.72 10.21
C GLN A 72 -3.64 18.13 8.92
N THR A 73 -3.75 18.88 7.84
CA THR A 73 -3.20 18.47 6.54
C THR A 73 -1.72 18.79 6.47
N ALA A 74 -0.91 17.78 6.10
CA ALA A 74 0.48 17.93 5.73
C ALA A 74 0.60 18.14 4.21
N ALA A 75 1.08 19.30 3.80
CA ALA A 75 1.44 19.54 2.40
C ALA A 75 2.79 18.87 2.10
N LEU A 76 2.84 18.05 1.05
CA LEU A 76 4.07 17.37 0.64
C LEU A 76 5.22 18.36 0.40
N GLY A 77 6.41 18.03 0.90
CA GLY A 77 7.62 18.86 0.83
C GLY A 77 7.59 20.13 1.70
N LYS A 78 6.52 20.37 2.49
CA LYS A 78 6.47 21.49 3.44
C LYS A 78 6.84 21.03 4.83
N THR A 79 7.85 21.69 5.39
CA THR A 79 8.31 21.43 6.76
C THR A 79 7.41 22.12 7.79
N MET A 80 7.08 21.38 8.84
CA MET A 80 6.28 21.81 9.97
C MET A 80 7.07 21.61 11.26
N ALA A 81 6.92 22.52 12.22
CA ALA A 81 7.56 22.39 13.53
C ALA A 81 6.57 21.83 14.56
N LEU A 82 6.87 20.67 15.13
CA LEU A 82 6.13 20.05 16.23
C LEU A 82 7.03 20.03 17.47
N ASN A 83 6.76 20.91 18.44
CA ASN A 83 7.55 21.00 19.69
C ASN A 83 9.08 21.14 19.45
N GLY A 84 9.48 21.87 18.41
CA GLY A 84 10.89 22.08 18.05
C GLY A 84 11.54 20.93 17.28
N VAL A 85 10.74 19.95 16.82
CA VAL A 85 11.11 18.92 15.84
C VAL A 85 10.58 19.33 14.47
N SER A 86 11.40 19.28 13.44
CA SER A 86 10.97 19.51 12.07
C SER A 86 10.41 18.22 11.48
N VAL A 87 9.22 18.29 10.89
CA VAL A 87 8.53 17.17 10.23
C VAL A 87 8.20 17.56 8.80
N THR A 88 8.53 16.71 7.83
CA THR A 88 8.18 16.89 6.42
C THR A 88 7.66 15.59 5.84
N PHE A 89 6.57 15.66 5.05
CA PHE A 89 5.99 14.52 4.37
C PHE A 89 6.47 14.50 2.91
N HIS A 90 6.90 13.34 2.42
CA HIS A 90 7.38 13.13 1.05
C HIS A 90 6.61 11.99 0.37
N PRO A 91 6.35 12.02 -0.94
CA PRO A 91 5.65 10.93 -1.64
C PRO A 91 6.26 9.54 -1.38
N ALA A 92 5.41 8.55 -1.09
CA ALA A 92 5.83 7.15 -0.91
C ALA A 92 5.50 6.23 -2.10
N GLY A 93 4.65 6.63 -3.04
CA GLY A 93 4.32 5.78 -4.20
C GLY A 93 3.44 4.56 -3.91
N HIS A 94 3.02 4.34 -2.66
CA HIS A 94 2.30 3.13 -2.26
C HIS A 94 0.82 3.17 -2.68
N VAL A 95 0.06 4.12 -2.12
CA VAL A 95 -1.36 4.39 -2.44
C VAL A 95 -1.60 5.89 -2.52
N LEU A 96 -2.77 6.33 -2.99
CA LEU A 96 -3.11 7.75 -3.08
C LEU A 96 -2.93 8.45 -1.73
N GLY A 97 -2.11 9.51 -1.70
CA GLY A 97 -1.77 10.24 -0.48
C GLY A 97 -0.68 9.63 0.39
N SER A 98 -0.17 8.43 0.07
CA SER A 98 0.87 7.79 0.88
C SER A 98 2.15 8.64 0.94
N ALA A 99 2.73 8.72 2.13
CA ALA A 99 3.89 9.55 2.37
C ALA A 99 4.89 8.95 3.36
N GLN A 100 6.16 9.16 3.04
CA GLN A 100 7.28 9.03 3.97
C GLN A 100 7.28 10.23 4.92
N ILE A 101 7.73 10.02 6.15
CA ILE A 101 7.77 11.07 7.18
C ILE A 101 9.23 11.30 7.60
N ALA A 102 9.78 12.44 7.19
CA ALA A 102 11.10 12.90 7.60
C ALA A 102 10.99 13.68 8.92
N VAL A 103 11.71 13.22 9.94
CA VAL A 103 11.78 13.81 11.28
C VAL A 103 13.20 14.29 11.54
N GLU A 104 13.36 15.59 11.77
CA GLU A 104 14.68 16.22 11.91
C GLU A 104 14.80 17.06 13.19
N ARG A 105 15.92 16.89 13.89
CA ARG A 105 16.29 17.72 15.04
C ARG A 105 17.80 17.77 15.22
N GLN A 106 18.35 18.96 15.44
CA GLN A 106 19.78 19.18 15.72
C GLN A 106 20.72 18.54 14.67
N GLY A 107 20.35 18.63 13.39
CA GLY A 107 21.13 18.09 12.28
C GLY A 107 21.00 16.58 12.07
N LEU A 108 20.25 15.86 12.91
CA LEU A 108 19.92 14.45 12.71
C LEU A 108 18.55 14.33 12.03
N ARG A 109 18.48 13.60 10.92
CA ARG A 109 17.27 13.31 10.15
C ARG A 109 17.02 11.80 10.08
N ILE A 110 15.84 11.39 10.53
CA ILE A 110 15.32 10.03 10.40
C ILE A 110 14.13 10.06 9.46
N VAL A 111 14.08 9.18 8.46
CA VAL A 111 12.94 9.06 7.54
C VAL A 111 12.25 7.73 7.78
N ALA A 112 10.97 7.78 8.14
CA ALA A 112 10.10 6.61 8.15
C ALA A 112 9.41 6.48 6.79
N SER A 113 9.65 5.38 6.07
CA SER A 113 9.11 5.22 4.72
C SER A 113 7.58 5.01 4.71
N GLY A 114 7.04 4.39 5.77
CA GLY A 114 5.78 3.66 5.65
C GLY A 114 5.91 2.54 4.63
N ASP A 115 4.79 2.13 4.04
CA ASP A 115 4.82 1.30 2.84
C ASP A 115 5.15 2.13 1.61
N TYR A 116 5.89 1.56 0.67
CA TYR A 116 6.29 2.27 -0.55
C TYR A 116 6.49 1.32 -1.73
N LYS A 117 6.31 1.84 -2.94
CA LYS A 117 6.78 1.20 -4.17
C LYS A 117 7.43 2.22 -5.07
N ARG A 118 8.36 1.78 -5.94
CA ARG A 118 9.07 2.68 -6.87
C ARG A 118 8.54 2.60 -8.29
N GLN A 119 7.92 1.48 -8.66
CA GLN A 119 7.27 1.35 -9.95
C GLN A 119 6.24 2.45 -10.18
N LYS A 120 6.25 3.02 -11.39
CA LYS A 120 5.30 4.06 -11.78
C LYS A 120 3.87 3.56 -11.61
N ASP A 121 3.06 4.37 -10.95
CA ASP A 121 1.63 4.15 -10.75
C ASP A 121 0.90 5.46 -11.04
N ALA A 122 -0.13 5.40 -11.89
CA ALA A 122 -0.92 6.58 -12.25
C ALA A 122 -2.02 6.91 -11.21
N THR A 123 -2.12 6.11 -10.15
CA THR A 123 -3.11 6.27 -9.08
C THR A 123 -2.57 6.92 -7.81
N CYS A 124 -1.27 7.25 -7.77
CA CYS A 124 -0.63 7.96 -6.66
C CYS A 124 0.62 8.71 -7.11
N GLU A 125 1.14 9.57 -6.24
CA GLU A 125 2.39 10.30 -6.45
C GLU A 125 3.59 9.34 -6.49
N PRO A 126 4.58 9.53 -7.38
CA PRO A 126 5.74 8.65 -7.46
C PRO A 126 6.62 8.78 -6.20
N PHE A 127 7.24 7.68 -5.78
CA PHE A 127 8.19 7.66 -4.66
C PHE A 127 9.32 8.69 -4.85
N GLU A 128 9.59 9.47 -3.80
CA GLU A 128 10.67 10.47 -3.76
C GLU A 128 11.82 9.98 -2.86
N PRO A 129 13.03 9.71 -3.39
CA PRO A 129 14.16 9.36 -2.55
C PRO A 129 14.57 10.51 -1.61
N VAL A 130 14.60 10.26 -0.30
CA VAL A 130 14.96 11.26 0.71
C VAL A 130 16.31 10.93 1.36
N ARG A 131 17.26 11.86 1.27
CA ARG A 131 18.54 11.77 2.00
C ARG A 131 18.31 11.91 3.51
N CYS A 132 18.89 11.01 4.29
CA CYS A 132 18.75 10.97 5.76
C CYS A 132 19.94 10.25 6.41
N ASP A 133 20.06 10.38 7.73
CA ASP A 133 21.10 9.68 8.51
C ASP A 133 20.63 8.27 8.92
N VAL A 134 19.32 8.13 9.18
CA VAL A 134 18.67 6.86 9.48
C VAL A 134 17.44 6.69 8.61
N PHE A 135 17.33 5.55 7.93
CA PHE A 135 16.17 5.19 7.13
C PHE A 135 15.43 4.02 7.76
N ILE A 136 14.14 4.18 8.00
CA ILE A 136 13.24 3.12 8.47
C ILE A 136 12.45 2.63 7.26
N THR A 137 12.64 1.37 6.87
CA THR A 137 12.04 0.76 5.68
C THR A 137 11.14 -0.41 6.03
N GLU A 138 10.06 -0.58 5.25
CA GLU A 138 9.33 -1.85 5.20
C GLU A 138 10.18 -2.98 4.57
N ALA A 139 9.76 -4.23 4.76
CA ALA A 139 10.38 -5.44 4.23
C ALA A 139 9.34 -6.50 3.81
N THR A 140 8.17 -6.07 3.31
CA THR A 140 7.07 -6.97 2.89
C THR A 140 7.58 -8.01 1.88
N PHE A 141 8.41 -7.54 0.94
CA PHE A 141 9.10 -8.37 -0.05
C PHE A 141 10.62 -8.38 0.15
N GLY A 142 11.06 -8.35 1.41
CA GLY A 142 12.46 -8.32 1.83
C GLY A 142 13.28 -9.58 1.59
N LEU A 143 12.90 -10.45 0.64
CA LEU A 143 13.70 -11.62 0.23
C LEU A 143 14.10 -11.53 -1.26
N PRO A 144 15.33 -11.92 -1.66
CA PRO A 144 15.81 -11.86 -3.06
C PRO A 144 14.97 -12.61 -4.11
N VAL A 145 14.07 -13.49 -3.68
CA VAL A 145 13.14 -14.22 -4.56
C VAL A 145 12.01 -13.32 -5.08
N PHE A 146 11.68 -12.25 -4.36
CA PHE A 146 10.66 -11.28 -4.74
C PHE A 146 11.26 -10.23 -5.65
N ARG A 147 11.14 -10.52 -6.95
CA ARG A 147 11.36 -9.57 -8.03
C ARG A 147 10.10 -9.50 -8.88
N HIS A 148 9.48 -8.33 -8.94
CA HIS A 148 8.21 -8.14 -9.61
C HIS A 148 8.44 -7.84 -11.10
N PRO A 149 7.71 -8.50 -12.02
CA PRO A 149 7.75 -8.12 -13.43
C PRO A 149 7.06 -6.75 -13.62
N PRO A 150 7.25 -6.09 -14.77
CA PRO A 150 6.43 -4.94 -15.13
C PRO A 150 4.94 -5.30 -15.07
N ASP A 151 4.15 -4.46 -14.40
CA ASP A 151 2.72 -4.67 -14.17
C ASP A 151 1.92 -4.68 -15.48
N THR A 152 2.36 -3.89 -16.46
CA THR A 152 1.89 -3.92 -17.85
C THR A 152 1.94 -5.32 -18.48
N GLN A 153 2.95 -6.14 -18.16
CA GLN A 153 3.04 -7.52 -18.66
C GLN A 153 1.99 -8.42 -17.99
N GLU A 154 1.74 -8.22 -16.70
CA GLU A 154 0.73 -8.97 -15.95
C GLU A 154 -0.69 -8.62 -16.42
N ILE A 155 -0.96 -7.34 -16.70
CA ILE A 155 -2.23 -6.90 -17.28
C ILE A 155 -2.40 -7.42 -18.71
N ALA A 156 -1.34 -7.44 -19.53
CA ALA A 156 -1.40 -8.06 -20.84
C ALA A 156 -1.73 -9.56 -20.76
N ARG A 157 -1.23 -10.28 -19.74
CA ARG A 157 -1.60 -11.68 -19.48
C ARG A 157 -3.08 -11.83 -19.10
N LEU A 158 -3.61 -10.94 -18.26
CA LEU A 158 -5.03 -10.91 -17.92
C LEU A 158 -5.90 -10.70 -19.16
N LEU A 159 -5.60 -9.67 -19.97
CA LEU A 159 -6.36 -9.35 -21.18
C LEU A 159 -6.28 -10.47 -22.23
N LYS A 160 -5.12 -11.11 -22.37
CA LYS A 160 -4.96 -12.28 -23.23
C LYS A 160 -5.85 -13.44 -22.78
N SER A 161 -5.93 -13.70 -21.47
CA SER A 161 -6.81 -14.72 -20.90
C SER A 161 -8.29 -14.38 -21.15
N ALA A 162 -8.69 -13.13 -20.94
CA ALA A 162 -10.04 -12.66 -21.23
C ALA A 162 -10.44 -12.81 -22.70
N ALA A 163 -9.51 -12.53 -23.62
CA ALA A 163 -9.75 -12.75 -25.05
C ALA A 163 -9.82 -14.23 -25.45
N GLN A 164 -9.11 -15.11 -24.73
CA GLN A 164 -9.10 -16.55 -24.99
C GLN A 164 -10.36 -17.26 -24.49
N PHE A 165 -10.96 -16.77 -23.41
CA PHE A 165 -12.14 -17.35 -22.77
C PHE A 165 -13.28 -16.31 -22.69
N PRO A 166 -13.84 -15.87 -23.84
CA PRO A 166 -14.85 -14.81 -23.88
C PRO A 166 -16.17 -15.18 -23.19
N GLU A 167 -16.42 -16.46 -22.93
CA GLU A 167 -17.57 -16.98 -22.19
C GLU A 167 -17.37 -16.98 -20.67
N ARG A 168 -16.12 -16.90 -20.20
CA ARG A 168 -15.76 -16.95 -18.78
C ARG A 168 -15.55 -15.55 -18.24
N SER A 169 -15.89 -15.37 -16.97
CA SER A 169 -15.56 -14.12 -16.25
C SER A 169 -14.20 -14.24 -15.57
N HIS A 170 -13.51 -13.11 -15.37
CA HIS A 170 -12.23 -13.07 -14.65
C HIS A 170 -12.44 -12.35 -13.32
N LEU A 171 -12.36 -13.09 -12.22
CA LEU A 171 -12.48 -12.54 -10.87
C LEU A 171 -11.09 -12.16 -10.37
N VAL A 172 -10.74 -10.87 -10.43
CA VAL A 172 -9.43 -10.31 -10.08
C VAL A 172 -9.39 -9.84 -8.63
N GLY A 173 -8.87 -10.70 -7.76
CA GLY A 173 -8.70 -10.40 -6.34
C GLY A 173 -7.75 -9.22 -6.16
N ALA A 174 -8.17 -8.20 -5.40
CA ALA A 174 -7.35 -7.03 -5.09
C ALA A 174 -7.80 -6.40 -3.76
N TYR A 175 -6.85 -5.87 -2.99
CA TYR A 175 -7.16 -5.11 -1.77
C TYR A 175 -7.94 -3.84 -2.11
N ALA A 176 -8.85 -3.45 -1.20
CA ALA A 176 -9.85 -2.44 -1.48
C ALA A 176 -9.30 -1.02 -1.64
N LEU A 177 -8.16 -0.74 -1.00
CA LEU A 177 -7.40 0.50 -1.14
C LEU A 177 -6.11 0.18 -1.91
N GLY A 178 -5.72 1.05 -2.85
CA GLY A 178 -4.51 0.89 -3.64
C GLY A 178 -4.67 -0.12 -4.76
N LYS A 179 -4.56 -1.41 -4.44
CA LYS A 179 -4.40 -2.50 -5.43
C LYS A 179 -5.54 -2.54 -6.43
N ALA A 180 -6.78 -2.43 -5.97
CA ALA A 180 -7.95 -2.46 -6.84
C ALA A 180 -7.93 -1.28 -7.83
N GLN A 181 -7.68 -0.07 -7.34
CA GLN A 181 -7.64 1.14 -8.17
C GLN A 181 -6.49 1.08 -9.18
N ARG A 182 -5.31 0.60 -8.76
CA ARG A 182 -4.17 0.40 -9.64
C ARG A 182 -4.48 -0.61 -10.75
N VAL A 183 -5.05 -1.77 -10.42
CA VAL A 183 -5.45 -2.76 -11.44
C VAL A 183 -6.43 -2.17 -12.45
N MET A 184 -7.44 -1.42 -11.97
CA MET A 184 -8.41 -0.75 -12.84
C MET A 184 -7.75 0.30 -13.75
N ARG A 185 -6.86 1.14 -13.21
CA ARG A 185 -6.12 2.13 -14.01
C ARG A 185 -5.21 1.47 -15.05
N LEU A 186 -4.49 0.41 -14.69
CA LEU A 186 -3.64 -0.31 -15.62
C LEU A 186 -4.45 -1.00 -16.74
N LEU A 187 -5.67 -1.48 -16.45
CA LEU A 187 -6.58 -2.00 -17.48
C LEU A 187 -6.95 -0.91 -18.49
N ARG A 188 -7.24 0.32 -18.02
CA ARG A 188 -7.50 1.48 -18.90
C ARG A 188 -6.26 1.85 -19.71
N ASP A 189 -5.09 1.90 -19.09
CA ASP A 189 -3.83 2.18 -19.79
C ASP A 189 -3.51 1.14 -20.88
N ALA A 190 -3.96 -0.10 -20.68
CA ALA A 190 -3.84 -1.19 -21.65
C ALA A 190 -4.94 -1.21 -22.73
N GLY A 191 -5.84 -0.22 -22.76
CA GLY A 191 -6.90 -0.10 -23.76
C GLY A 191 -8.11 -1.00 -23.53
N TYR A 192 -8.33 -1.48 -22.31
CA TYR A 192 -9.62 -2.08 -21.96
C TYR A 192 -10.62 -0.95 -21.77
N ASP A 193 -11.57 -0.77 -22.69
CA ASP A 193 -12.59 0.30 -22.63
C ASP A 193 -13.97 -0.18 -22.16
N ARG A 194 -14.15 -1.50 -22.02
CA ARG A 194 -15.40 -2.09 -21.52
C ARG A 194 -15.63 -1.75 -20.04
N PRO A 195 -16.87 -1.76 -19.54
CA PRO A 195 -17.14 -1.62 -18.12
C PRO A 195 -16.32 -2.62 -17.29
N ILE A 196 -15.71 -2.15 -16.19
CA ILE A 196 -15.12 -3.04 -15.19
C ILE A 196 -16.17 -3.20 -14.09
N TYR A 197 -16.47 -4.44 -13.74
CA TYR A 197 -17.42 -4.71 -12.67
C TYR A 197 -16.69 -4.75 -11.34
N ILE A 198 -17.27 -4.14 -10.30
CA ILE A 198 -16.63 -4.06 -8.99
C ILE A 198 -17.52 -4.63 -7.88
N HIS A 199 -16.88 -5.29 -6.92
CA HIS A 199 -17.53 -5.61 -5.65
C HIS A 199 -17.85 -4.31 -4.89
N GLY A 200 -19.01 -4.25 -4.21
CA GLY A 200 -19.46 -3.04 -3.51
C GLY A 200 -18.51 -2.51 -2.42
N ALA A 201 -17.64 -3.37 -1.88
CA ALA A 201 -16.57 -2.99 -0.95
C ALA A 201 -15.52 -2.04 -1.58
N LEU A 202 -15.43 -2.00 -2.91
CA LEU A 202 -14.49 -1.14 -3.64
C LEU A 202 -15.10 0.23 -3.98
N THR A 203 -16.44 0.35 -3.97
CA THR A 203 -17.17 1.48 -4.55
C THR A 203 -16.72 2.82 -3.97
N ARG A 204 -16.84 3.02 -2.65
CA ARG A 204 -16.54 4.32 -2.01
C ARG A 204 -15.13 4.81 -2.25
N LEU A 205 -14.14 3.93 -2.13
CA LEU A 205 -12.73 4.30 -2.34
C LEU A 205 -12.42 4.54 -3.82
N SER A 206 -13.05 3.80 -4.72
CA SER A 206 -12.85 4.00 -6.17
C SER A 206 -13.50 5.29 -6.65
N GLU A 207 -14.70 5.62 -6.15
CA GLU A 207 -15.36 6.92 -6.37
C GLU A 207 -14.50 8.06 -5.83
N TYR A 208 -13.89 7.89 -4.65
CA TYR A 208 -12.97 8.87 -4.10
C TYR A 208 -11.77 9.10 -5.03
N TYR A 209 -11.11 8.04 -5.51
CA TYR A 209 -10.01 8.17 -6.48
C TYR A 209 -10.46 8.90 -7.75
N GLN A 210 -11.64 8.61 -8.29
CA GLN A 210 -12.20 9.32 -9.44
C GLN A 210 -12.45 10.81 -9.14
N SER A 211 -12.93 11.14 -7.94
CA SER A 211 -13.11 12.53 -7.50
C SER A 211 -11.79 13.29 -7.37
N GLN A 212 -10.69 12.58 -7.13
CA GLN A 212 -9.32 13.12 -7.13
C GLN A 212 -8.73 13.22 -8.57
N GLY A 213 -9.53 12.96 -9.60
CA GLY A 213 -9.12 13.07 -11.01
C GLY A 213 -8.43 11.83 -11.57
N ILE A 214 -8.40 10.71 -10.83
CA ILE A 214 -7.86 9.45 -11.33
C ILE A 214 -8.94 8.76 -12.14
N ASP A 215 -8.77 8.74 -13.46
CA ASP A 215 -9.70 8.06 -14.35
C ASP A 215 -9.61 6.54 -14.14
N LEU A 216 -10.66 5.90 -13.64
CA LEU A 216 -10.77 4.43 -13.54
C LEU A 216 -11.68 3.86 -14.64
N GLY A 217 -12.17 4.71 -15.55
CA GLY A 217 -13.20 4.43 -16.54
C GLY A 217 -14.55 4.10 -15.91
N GLN A 218 -15.42 3.43 -16.67
CA GLN A 218 -16.74 3.01 -16.20
C GLN A 218 -16.59 1.84 -15.20
N LEU A 219 -17.14 2.05 -13.99
CA LEU A 219 -17.18 1.05 -12.91
C LEU A 219 -18.64 0.69 -12.62
N ASP A 220 -19.02 -0.54 -12.92
CA ASP A 220 -20.40 -1.03 -12.71
C ASP A 220 -20.46 -1.98 -11.51
N PRO A 221 -21.57 -2.00 -10.74
CA PRO A 221 -21.73 -2.97 -9.66
C PRO A 221 -21.72 -4.41 -10.18
N ALA A 222 -20.94 -5.28 -9.54
CA ALA A 222 -20.99 -6.72 -9.78
C ALA A 222 -22.19 -7.39 -9.07
N THR A 223 -23.38 -6.77 -9.14
CA THR A 223 -24.63 -7.28 -8.58
C THR A 223 -25.63 -7.66 -9.67
N VAL A 224 -26.44 -8.67 -9.37
CA VAL A 224 -27.44 -9.24 -10.29
C VAL A 224 -28.80 -8.68 -9.91
N ASP A 225 -28.98 -7.36 -9.90
CA ASP A 225 -30.26 -6.79 -9.45
C ASP A 225 -31.36 -6.91 -10.52
N SER A 226 -31.02 -7.26 -11.77
CA SER A 226 -31.99 -7.48 -12.86
C SER A 226 -31.54 -8.42 -13.99
N GLY A 227 -30.42 -9.13 -13.84
CA GLY A 227 -29.75 -9.88 -14.93
C GLY A 227 -29.62 -11.40 -14.73
N GLY A 228 -29.17 -12.11 -15.75
CA GLY A 228 -28.76 -13.53 -15.69
C GLY A 228 -27.26 -13.68 -15.43
N LYS A 229 -26.77 -14.88 -15.09
CA LYS A 229 -25.32 -15.11 -14.91
C LYS A 229 -24.51 -14.79 -16.19
N ASP A 230 -25.12 -15.03 -17.35
CA ASP A 230 -24.49 -14.85 -18.65
C ASP A 230 -24.16 -13.38 -18.97
N ASP A 231 -24.73 -12.42 -18.23
CA ASP A 231 -24.44 -10.99 -18.40
C ASP A 231 -22.99 -10.64 -18.03
N PHE A 232 -22.29 -11.52 -17.31
CA PHE A 232 -20.87 -11.36 -16.95
C PHE A 232 -19.91 -12.17 -17.84
N ALA A 233 -20.38 -12.74 -18.95
CA ALA A 233 -19.51 -13.46 -19.89
C ALA A 233 -18.40 -12.53 -20.43
N GLY A 234 -17.14 -12.94 -20.29
CA GLY A 234 -15.97 -12.17 -20.72
C GLY A 234 -15.76 -10.86 -19.94
N ALA A 235 -16.45 -10.69 -18.81
CA ALA A 235 -16.30 -9.53 -17.94
C ALA A 235 -15.09 -9.67 -17.02
N ILE A 236 -14.41 -8.56 -16.77
CA ILE A 236 -13.42 -8.44 -15.69
C ILE A 236 -14.12 -7.89 -14.45
N VAL A 237 -14.02 -8.63 -13.35
CA VAL A 237 -14.64 -8.31 -12.08
C VAL A 237 -13.55 -8.12 -11.03
N VAL A 238 -13.46 -6.95 -10.41
CA VAL A 238 -12.46 -6.65 -9.38
C VAL A 238 -13.12 -6.66 -8.00
N GLY A 239 -12.47 -7.27 -7.01
CA GLY A 239 -13.05 -7.40 -5.67
C GLY A 239 -12.04 -7.87 -4.62
N PRO A 240 -12.38 -7.75 -3.33
CA PRO A 240 -11.56 -8.30 -2.26
C PRO A 240 -11.36 -9.82 -2.45
N PRO A 241 -10.14 -10.37 -2.24
CA PRO A 241 -9.89 -11.81 -2.42
C PRO A 241 -10.82 -12.69 -1.59
N SER A 242 -11.18 -12.27 -0.38
CA SER A 242 -12.12 -12.98 0.50
C SER A 242 -13.51 -13.13 -0.12
N ALA A 243 -13.99 -12.14 -0.88
CA ALA A 243 -15.29 -12.21 -1.54
C ALA A 243 -15.33 -13.30 -2.62
N PHE A 244 -14.18 -13.65 -3.21
CA PHE A 244 -14.12 -14.64 -4.28
C PHE A 244 -13.95 -16.08 -3.77
N ALA A 245 -13.55 -16.25 -2.51
CA ALA A 245 -13.56 -17.54 -1.84
C ALA A 245 -14.98 -17.99 -1.41
N ASP A 246 -15.95 -17.06 -1.40
CA ASP A 246 -17.28 -17.26 -0.83
C ASP A 246 -18.37 -17.59 -1.86
N ARG A 247 -19.59 -17.83 -1.36
CA ARG A 247 -20.80 -18.05 -2.20
C ARG A 247 -21.04 -16.93 -3.22
N TRP A 248 -20.48 -15.75 -2.99
CA TRP A 248 -20.58 -14.61 -3.89
C TRP A 248 -20.05 -14.93 -5.30
N ALA A 249 -18.94 -15.68 -5.41
CA ALA A 249 -18.36 -16.10 -6.70
C ALA A 249 -19.27 -17.03 -7.51
N ARG A 250 -20.23 -17.72 -6.89
CA ARG A 250 -21.17 -18.64 -7.57
C ARG A 250 -22.14 -17.92 -8.51
N ARG A 251 -22.17 -16.59 -8.50
CA ARG A 251 -23.00 -15.74 -9.36
C ARG A 251 -22.46 -15.62 -10.78
N PHE A 252 -21.19 -15.96 -11.00
CA PHE A 252 -20.55 -15.85 -12.28
C PHE A 252 -20.51 -17.18 -13.03
N PRO A 253 -20.57 -17.16 -14.38
CA PRO A 253 -20.45 -18.36 -15.21
C PRO A 253 -18.97 -18.75 -15.29
N ASP A 254 -18.65 -19.98 -14.84
CA ASP A 254 -17.32 -20.60 -14.89
C ASP A 254 -16.15 -19.61 -14.66
N PRO A 255 -16.09 -18.95 -13.49
CA PRO A 255 -15.15 -17.87 -13.25
C PRO A 255 -13.70 -18.35 -13.23
N ILE A 256 -12.81 -17.62 -13.91
CA ILE A 256 -11.36 -17.76 -13.78
C ILE A 256 -10.91 -16.98 -12.54
N SER A 257 -10.43 -17.71 -11.54
CA SER A 257 -9.87 -17.12 -10.33
C SER A 257 -8.52 -16.44 -10.61
N CYS A 258 -8.45 -15.12 -10.41
CA CYS A 258 -7.25 -14.31 -10.55
C CYS A 258 -6.92 -13.63 -9.22
N PHE A 259 -5.65 -13.38 -8.91
CA PHE A 259 -5.27 -12.60 -7.72
C PHE A 259 -4.06 -11.70 -8.03
N ALA A 260 -4.18 -10.41 -7.73
CA ALA A 260 -3.14 -9.39 -7.90
C ALA A 260 -2.36 -9.19 -6.59
N SER A 261 -1.21 -9.86 -6.47
CA SER A 261 -0.33 -9.75 -5.29
C SER A 261 1.12 -10.09 -5.62
N GLY A 262 2.08 -9.40 -5.00
CA GLY A 262 3.50 -9.77 -5.12
C GLY A 262 3.78 -11.21 -4.66
N TRP A 263 2.99 -11.70 -3.69
CA TRP A 263 3.05 -13.08 -3.21
C TRP A 263 2.73 -14.13 -4.26
N MET A 264 2.07 -13.74 -5.37
CA MET A 264 1.80 -14.62 -6.52
C MET A 264 3.08 -15.05 -7.25
N ARG A 265 4.23 -14.45 -6.91
CA ARG A 265 5.55 -14.96 -7.29
C ARG A 265 5.80 -16.38 -6.78
N ILE A 266 5.21 -16.76 -5.64
CA ILE A 266 5.38 -18.08 -5.03
C ILE A 266 4.30 -19.03 -5.56
N ARG A 267 4.68 -19.93 -6.49
CA ARG A 267 3.75 -20.88 -7.12
C ARG A 267 2.92 -21.70 -6.14
N GLN A 268 3.51 -22.10 -5.01
CA GLN A 268 2.81 -22.87 -3.98
C GLN A 268 1.64 -22.09 -3.36
N ARG A 269 1.80 -20.78 -3.13
CA ARG A 269 0.73 -19.92 -2.60
C ARG A 269 -0.43 -19.78 -3.59
N ALA A 270 -0.12 -19.55 -4.87
CA ALA A 270 -1.15 -19.50 -5.92
C ALA A 270 -1.96 -20.82 -5.97
N LYS A 271 -1.28 -21.97 -5.89
CA LYS A 271 -1.93 -23.29 -5.86
C LYS A 271 -2.80 -23.49 -4.61
N GLN A 272 -2.31 -23.12 -3.42
CA GLN A 272 -3.06 -23.24 -2.17
C GLN A 272 -4.29 -22.34 -2.14
N GLY A 273 -4.20 -21.13 -2.73
CA GLY A 273 -5.32 -20.20 -2.86
C GLY A 273 -6.29 -20.50 -4.00
N GLY A 274 -6.08 -21.58 -4.78
CA GLY A 274 -6.93 -21.90 -5.93
C GLY A 274 -6.92 -20.82 -7.02
N VAL A 275 -5.82 -20.08 -7.15
CA VAL A 275 -5.66 -19.01 -8.13
C VAL A 275 -5.23 -19.62 -9.46
N GLU A 276 -6.12 -19.59 -10.46
CA GLU A 276 -5.85 -20.09 -11.81
C GLU A 276 -4.91 -19.16 -12.59
N LEU A 277 -5.11 -17.84 -12.44
CA LEU A 277 -4.28 -16.82 -13.07
C LEU A 277 -3.62 -15.90 -12.02
N PRO A 278 -2.43 -16.28 -11.52
CA PRO A 278 -1.64 -15.43 -10.62
C PRO A 278 -1.12 -14.20 -11.37
N LEU A 279 -1.38 -13.01 -10.82
CA LEU A 279 -0.90 -11.72 -11.32
C LEU A 279 0.08 -11.13 -10.30
N ILE A 280 1.35 -10.99 -10.70
CA ILE A 280 2.44 -10.51 -9.83
C ILE A 280 2.45 -8.97 -9.86
N ILE A 281 1.43 -8.37 -9.26
CA ILE A 281 1.27 -6.92 -9.11
C ILE A 281 1.31 -6.60 -7.62
N SER A 282 2.27 -5.79 -7.19
CA SER A 282 2.47 -5.42 -5.79
C SER A 282 2.51 -3.91 -5.60
N ASP A 283 1.89 -3.42 -4.53
CA ASP A 283 1.98 -2.01 -4.14
C ASP A 283 3.14 -1.71 -3.19
N HIS A 284 3.99 -2.70 -2.95
CA HIS A 284 5.20 -2.60 -2.14
C HIS A 284 6.44 -2.86 -2.98
N ALA A 285 7.55 -2.27 -2.52
CA ALA A 285 8.86 -2.39 -3.12
C ALA A 285 9.33 -3.85 -3.12
N ASP A 286 9.80 -4.30 -4.28
CA ASP A 286 10.46 -5.60 -4.39
C ASP A 286 11.91 -5.56 -3.87
N TRP A 287 12.61 -6.69 -3.90
CA TRP A 287 13.98 -6.75 -3.40
C TRP A 287 14.94 -5.75 -4.07
N ASP A 288 14.84 -5.59 -5.39
CA ASP A 288 15.74 -4.70 -6.13
C ASP A 288 15.37 -3.22 -5.86
N GLU A 289 14.09 -2.91 -5.69
CA GLU A 289 13.61 -1.57 -5.29
C GLU A 289 14.00 -1.21 -3.84
N LEU A 290 13.87 -2.14 -2.88
CA LEU A 290 14.27 -1.96 -1.47
C LEU A 290 15.77 -1.64 -1.37
N THR A 291 16.60 -2.48 -2.00
CA THR A 291 18.07 -2.34 -1.95
C THR A 291 18.57 -1.11 -2.68
N ALA A 292 17.94 -0.71 -3.79
CA ALA A 292 18.23 0.55 -4.47
C ALA A 292 17.85 1.76 -3.59
N THR A 293 16.71 1.72 -2.90
CA THR A 293 16.28 2.79 -2.00
C THR A 293 17.29 3.02 -0.89
N VAL A 294 17.71 1.95 -0.20
CA VAL A 294 18.73 2.03 0.87
C VAL A 294 20.01 2.72 0.39
N LYS A 295 20.47 2.44 -0.84
CA LYS A 295 21.66 3.10 -1.41
C LYS A 295 21.43 4.58 -1.73
N GLU A 296 20.25 4.93 -2.24
CA GLU A 296 19.90 6.30 -2.63
C GLU A 296 19.66 7.23 -1.45
N THR A 297 19.17 6.72 -0.31
CA THR A 297 19.04 7.53 0.91
C THR A 297 20.40 7.95 1.44
N GLY A 298 21.43 7.13 1.26
CA GLY A 298 22.77 7.37 1.83
C GLY A 298 22.78 7.35 3.36
N ALA A 299 21.79 6.71 3.99
CA ALA A 299 21.73 6.59 5.43
C ALA A 299 22.89 5.75 5.97
N GLU A 300 23.37 6.13 7.15
CA GLU A 300 24.43 5.41 7.88
C GLU A 300 23.86 4.20 8.64
N GLU A 301 22.58 4.28 9.02
CA GLU A 301 21.86 3.22 9.73
C GLU A 301 20.48 2.92 9.10
N ILE A 302 20.14 1.64 8.95
CA ILE A 302 18.85 1.17 8.42
C ILE A 302 18.07 0.43 9.51
N TRP A 303 16.83 0.83 9.74
CA TRP A 303 15.90 0.14 10.63
C TRP A 303 14.85 -0.58 9.81
N VAL A 304 14.83 -1.90 9.90
CA VAL A 304 13.95 -2.73 9.05
C VAL A 304 12.72 -3.13 9.85
N THR A 305 11.53 -2.97 9.28
CA THR A 305 10.26 -3.37 9.90
C THR A 305 9.32 -3.98 8.85
N HIS A 306 8.14 -4.46 9.27
CA HIS A 306 7.06 -4.96 8.41
C HIS A 306 7.53 -6.04 7.42
N GLY A 307 7.66 -7.29 7.89
CA GLY A 307 8.05 -8.43 7.06
C GLY A 307 9.29 -9.17 7.55
N ARG A 308 9.89 -9.97 6.66
CA ARG A 308 11.07 -10.79 6.93
C ARG A 308 12.36 -9.97 6.89
N GLU A 309 12.60 -9.27 7.99
CA GLU A 309 13.71 -8.34 8.21
C GLU A 309 15.13 -8.94 8.06
N GLU A 310 15.31 -10.22 8.41
CA GLU A 310 16.63 -10.86 8.51
C GLU A 310 17.47 -10.76 7.22
N ALA A 311 16.85 -10.98 6.06
CA ALA A 311 17.57 -10.98 4.80
C ALA A 311 18.01 -9.58 4.37
N LEU A 312 17.17 -8.56 4.59
CA LEU A 312 17.52 -7.17 4.26
C LEU A 312 18.57 -6.61 5.23
N VAL A 313 18.46 -6.93 6.52
CA VAL A 313 19.51 -6.62 7.52
C VAL A 313 20.83 -7.26 7.12
N ARG A 314 20.81 -8.55 6.78
CA ARG A 314 22.02 -9.27 6.36
C ARG A 314 22.63 -8.67 5.08
N TRP A 315 21.80 -8.24 4.14
CA TRP A 315 22.28 -7.59 2.92
C TRP A 315 22.95 -6.24 3.24
N CYS A 316 22.38 -5.43 4.13
CA CYS A 316 23.00 -4.16 4.54
C CYS A 316 24.39 -4.38 5.16
N GLU A 317 24.54 -5.38 6.03
CA GLU A 317 25.84 -5.74 6.62
C GLU A 317 26.89 -6.08 5.55
N LEU A 318 26.49 -6.81 4.50
CA LEU A 318 27.37 -7.19 3.40
C LEU A 318 27.79 -5.98 2.54
N GLU A 319 26.93 -4.96 2.44
CA GLU A 319 27.22 -3.69 1.78
C GLU A 319 27.95 -2.69 2.70
N GLY A 320 28.25 -3.06 3.95
CA GLY A 320 28.93 -2.20 4.91
C GLY A 320 28.06 -1.10 5.53
N ILE A 321 26.73 -1.29 5.52
CA ILE A 321 25.74 -0.36 6.07
C ILE A 321 25.24 -0.93 7.41
N ALA A 322 25.22 -0.13 8.47
CA ALA A 322 24.68 -0.58 9.75
C ALA A 322 23.17 -0.81 9.62
N ALA A 323 22.67 -1.96 10.10
CA ALA A 323 21.25 -2.25 10.04
C ALA A 323 20.79 -3.04 11.27
N ARG A 324 19.52 -2.87 11.62
CA ARG A 324 18.89 -3.63 12.71
C ARG A 324 17.38 -3.79 12.50
N PRO A 325 16.79 -4.84 13.07
CA PRO A 325 15.35 -4.96 13.14
C PRO A 325 14.72 -3.86 14.01
N LEU A 326 13.51 -3.46 13.66
CA LEU A 326 12.66 -2.55 14.40
C LEU A 326 11.31 -3.22 14.66
N HIS A 327 11.23 -3.85 15.83
CA HIS A 327 10.01 -4.51 16.29
C HIS A 327 8.97 -3.46 16.72
N LEU A 328 7.91 -3.35 15.93
CA LEU A 328 6.73 -2.54 16.24
C LEU A 328 5.58 -3.49 16.58
N VAL A 329 4.88 -3.25 17.70
CA VAL A 329 3.76 -4.09 18.13
C VAL A 329 2.59 -3.92 17.16
N GLY A 330 2.03 -5.03 16.66
CA GLY A 330 0.80 -5.03 15.85
C GLY A 330 0.99 -5.13 14.34
N TYR A 331 2.24 -5.19 13.86
CA TYR A 331 2.54 -5.55 12.48
C TYR A 331 2.78 -7.07 12.41
N GLU A 332 1.85 -7.78 11.77
CA GLU A 332 1.99 -9.20 11.43
C GLU A 332 2.49 -9.31 9.98
N ASP A 333 3.26 -10.36 9.68
CA ASP A 333 3.69 -10.63 8.29
C ASP A 333 2.43 -10.81 7.42
N GLU A 334 2.26 -10.04 6.34
CA GLU A 334 1.21 -10.25 5.31
C GLU A 334 1.31 -11.62 4.59
N GLY A 335 2.14 -12.53 5.10
CA GLY A 335 2.49 -13.79 4.50
C GLY A 335 2.07 -15.04 5.27
N ASP A 336 1.37 -14.93 6.39
CA ASP A 336 0.85 -16.07 7.14
C ASP A 336 -0.64 -16.37 6.88
#